data_AF-A0A0D3DAI2-F1
#
_entry.id   AF-A0A0D3DAI2-F1
#
_cell.length_a   1.000
_cell.length_b   1.000
_cell.length_c   1.000
_cell.angle_alpha   90.00
_cell.angle_beta   90.00
_cell.angle_gamma   90.00
#
_symmetry.space_group_name_H-M   'P 1'
#
loop_
_entity.id
_entity.type
_entity.pdbx_description
1 polymer ?
#
loop_
_entity_poly.entity_id
_entity_poly.type
_entity_poly.pdbx_seq_one_letter_code
_entity_poly.pdbx_strand_id
1 'polypeptide(L)'
;MERATTQPQQAPPVAEELNLDYVKRQTQSLQQAISRILEDFEAYSKTNTTPKWKDILGQYKMINLDLFILVEEVKQVSKAFVVLPKNVNAENASILPVMLATKLLPEMETDNKVKIDQLLQDVQSLPVPMQIETLKERIRKIAEACENAEKVMADARKAYGLAPQRGCPSMLPTTMDRAQAAKILEQENMLRAAVNEGLRLPPDQRQITTALPPHMVDALFVNDAGREVNPTS
;
A
#
# COMPACT_ATOMS: atom_id res chain seq x y z
N MET A 1 20.59 -69.23 -2.14
CA MET A 1 19.39 -68.57 -1.58
C MET A 1 19.82 -68.09 -0.21
N GLU A 2 19.86 -66.80 0.14
CA GLU A 2 19.07 -65.65 -0.28
C GLU A 2 19.96 -64.40 -0.39
N ARG A 3 19.74 -63.60 -1.45
CA ARG A 3 20.24 -62.22 -1.53
C ARG A 3 19.25 -61.35 -0.77
N ALA A 4 19.70 -60.71 0.31
CA ALA A 4 18.95 -59.64 0.95
C ALA A 4 18.92 -58.42 0.01
N THR A 5 17.79 -58.24 -0.65
CA THR A 5 17.50 -57.06 -1.47
C THR A 5 17.25 -55.89 -0.51
N THR A 6 18.27 -55.06 -0.27
CA THR A 6 18.08 -53.74 0.34
C THR A 6 17.31 -52.87 -0.65
N GLN A 7 16.01 -52.76 -0.43
CA GLN A 7 15.17 -51.72 -1.03
C GLN A 7 15.79 -50.35 -0.70
N PRO A 8 15.96 -49.44 -1.68
CA PRO A 8 16.23 -48.06 -1.37
C PRO A 8 15.02 -47.51 -0.63
N GLN A 9 15.26 -47.21 0.64
CA GLN A 9 14.32 -46.54 1.55
C GLN A 9 13.82 -45.27 0.84
N GLN A 10 12.57 -45.32 0.38
CA GLN A 10 11.91 -44.17 -0.23
C GLN A 10 11.97 -43.02 0.77
N ALA A 11 12.65 -41.93 0.38
CA ALA A 11 12.56 -40.67 1.10
C ALA A 11 11.08 -40.31 1.29
N PRO A 12 10.68 -39.76 2.45
CA PRO A 12 9.29 -39.35 2.68
C PRO A 12 8.83 -38.37 1.58
N PRO A 13 7.52 -38.19 1.36
CA PRO A 13 6.97 -37.42 0.24
C PRO A 13 7.13 -35.90 0.50
N VAL A 14 8.37 -35.42 0.60
CA VAL A 14 8.70 -33.98 0.77
C VAL A 14 8.46 -33.20 -0.53
N ALA A 15 8.24 -33.90 -1.65
CA ALA A 15 7.98 -33.30 -2.94
C ALA A 15 6.57 -32.68 -3.07
N GLU A 16 5.62 -33.09 -2.23
CA GLU A 16 4.22 -32.62 -2.30
C GLU A 16 3.95 -31.43 -1.35
N GLU A 17 4.90 -31.09 -0.49
CA GLU A 17 4.71 -30.14 0.61
C GLU A 17 5.31 -28.74 0.35
N LEU A 18 5.94 -28.50 -0.82
CA LEU A 18 6.63 -27.24 -1.08
C LEU A 18 6.30 -26.66 -2.47
N ASN A 19 5.87 -25.40 -2.44
CA ASN A 19 5.30 -24.60 -3.54
C ASN A 19 6.24 -24.31 -4.72
N LEU A 20 7.21 -25.16 -5.07
CA LEU A 20 8.13 -24.92 -6.20
C LEU A 20 7.39 -24.71 -7.53
N ASP A 21 6.34 -25.50 -7.80
CA ASP A 21 5.51 -25.33 -8.99
C ASP A 21 4.67 -24.05 -8.95
N TYR A 22 4.25 -23.62 -7.76
CA TYR A 22 3.58 -22.35 -7.58
C TYR A 22 4.53 -21.18 -7.80
N VAL A 23 5.72 -21.21 -7.18
CA VAL A 23 6.80 -20.23 -7.38
C VAL A 23 7.17 -20.13 -8.85
N LYS A 24 7.33 -21.27 -9.54
CA LYS A 24 7.61 -21.30 -10.99
C LYS A 24 6.52 -20.59 -11.80
N ARG A 25 5.23 -20.91 -11.55
CA ARG A 25 4.10 -20.28 -12.24
C ARG A 25 4.04 -18.77 -11.96
N GLN A 26 4.25 -18.36 -10.72
CA GLN A 26 4.24 -16.95 -10.36
C GLN A 26 5.41 -16.19 -10.98
N THR A 27 6.62 -16.74 -10.97
CA THR A 27 7.78 -16.15 -11.66
C THR A 27 7.52 -16.00 -13.16
N GLN A 28 6.92 -17.01 -13.81
CA GLN A 28 6.56 -16.93 -15.23
C GLN A 28 5.49 -15.87 -15.50
N SER A 29 4.47 -15.77 -14.64
CA SER A 29 3.44 -14.74 -14.73
C SER A 29 4.03 -13.34 -14.59
N LEU A 30 4.88 -13.13 -13.58
CA LEU A 30 5.59 -11.87 -13.35
C LEU A 30 6.49 -11.49 -14.52
N GLN A 31 7.25 -12.45 -15.05
CA GLN A 31 8.09 -12.25 -16.23
C GLN A 31 7.24 -11.79 -17.42
N GLN A 32 6.11 -12.45 -17.70
CA GLN A 32 5.20 -12.05 -18.79
C GLN A 32 4.62 -10.66 -18.57
N ALA A 33 4.26 -10.30 -17.33
CA ALA A 33 3.75 -8.98 -17.00
C ALA A 33 4.82 -7.88 -17.24
N ILE A 34 6.06 -8.13 -16.83
CA ILE A 34 7.18 -7.21 -17.07
C ILE A 34 7.47 -7.09 -18.58
N SER A 35 7.50 -8.20 -19.32
CA SER A 35 7.71 -8.17 -20.77
C SER A 35 6.64 -7.35 -21.50
N ARG A 36 5.36 -7.50 -21.13
CA ARG A 36 4.26 -6.71 -21.70
C ARG A 36 4.44 -5.20 -21.46
N ILE A 37 4.88 -4.79 -20.27
CA ILE A 37 5.16 -3.37 -19.98
C ILE A 37 6.29 -2.84 -20.87
N LEU A 38 7.35 -3.62 -21.05
CA LEU A 38 8.47 -3.22 -21.90
C LEU A 38 8.03 -3.09 -23.37
N GLU A 39 7.21 -4.03 -23.85
CA GLU A 39 6.61 -3.98 -25.19
C GLU A 39 5.70 -2.75 -25.36
N ASP A 40 4.88 -2.42 -24.35
CA ASP A 40 4.04 -1.23 -24.35
C ASP A 40 4.89 0.05 -24.42
N PHE A 41 5.97 0.13 -23.64
CA PHE A 41 6.91 1.26 -23.70
C PHE A 41 7.60 1.39 -25.06
N GLU A 42 7.96 0.27 -25.68
CA GLU A 42 8.50 0.26 -27.03
C GLU A 42 7.45 0.69 -28.07
N ALA A 43 6.18 0.31 -27.90
CA ALA A 43 5.09 0.76 -28.76
C ALA A 43 4.83 2.26 -28.63
N TYR A 44 4.86 2.81 -27.41
CA TYR A 44 4.72 4.24 -27.15
C TYR A 44 5.84 5.05 -27.82
N SER A 45 7.08 4.56 -27.74
CA SER A 45 8.22 5.23 -28.38
C SER A 45 8.12 5.20 -29.92
N LYS A 46 7.70 4.08 -30.51
CA LYS A 46 7.52 3.95 -31.97
C LYS A 46 6.37 4.79 -32.52
N THR A 47 5.29 4.92 -31.77
CA THR A 47 4.06 5.62 -32.21
C THR A 47 4.02 7.09 -31.81
N ASN A 48 5.02 7.59 -31.07
CA ASN A 48 5.04 8.92 -30.44
C ASN A 48 3.77 9.19 -29.62
N THR A 49 3.22 8.16 -28.99
CA THR A 49 2.03 8.30 -28.14
C THR A 49 2.45 8.42 -26.69
N THR A 50 1.91 9.43 -26.01
CA THR A 50 2.18 9.63 -24.59
C THR A 50 1.33 8.66 -23.77
N PRO A 51 1.94 7.80 -22.93
CA PRO A 51 1.17 6.87 -22.12
C PRO A 51 0.38 7.61 -21.03
N LYS A 52 -0.76 7.05 -20.67
CA LYS A 52 -1.55 7.55 -19.54
C LYS A 52 -0.88 7.09 -18.24
N TRP A 53 -0.41 8.06 -17.45
CA TRP A 53 0.30 7.78 -16.19
C TRP A 53 -0.51 6.90 -15.22
N LYS A 54 -1.83 7.08 -15.16
CA LYS A 54 -2.73 6.25 -14.34
C LYS A 54 -2.65 4.77 -14.71
N ASP A 55 -2.52 4.46 -16.00
CA ASP A 55 -2.49 3.09 -16.50
C ASP A 55 -1.13 2.46 -16.17
N ILE A 56 -0.02 3.19 -16.38
CA ILE A 56 1.32 2.75 -15.97
C ILE A 56 1.37 2.47 -14.47
N LEU A 57 0.88 3.39 -13.64
CA LEU A 57 0.87 3.24 -12.19
C LEU A 57 0.03 2.04 -11.75
N GLY A 58 -1.11 1.81 -12.40
CA GLY A 58 -1.96 0.64 -12.16
C GLY A 58 -1.22 -0.67 -12.45
N GLN A 59 -0.51 -0.74 -13.57
CA GLN A 59 0.28 -1.92 -13.95
C GLN A 59 1.45 -2.14 -12.97
N TYR A 60 2.17 -1.09 -12.60
CA TYR A 60 3.26 -1.17 -11.63
C TYR A 60 2.79 -1.65 -10.27
N LYS A 61 1.60 -1.21 -9.82
CA LYS A 61 1.01 -1.68 -8.56
C LYS A 61 0.76 -3.19 -8.56
N MET A 62 0.27 -3.75 -9.67
CA MET A 62 0.03 -5.19 -9.78
C MET A 62 1.34 -5.98 -9.75
N ILE A 63 2.35 -5.54 -10.51
CA ILE A 63 3.69 -6.13 -10.49
C ILE A 63 4.30 -6.08 -9.10
N ASN A 64 4.14 -4.97 -8.39
CA ASN A 64 4.68 -4.83 -7.03
C ASN A 64 4.04 -5.82 -6.05
N LEU A 65 2.73 -6.06 -6.17
CA LEU A 65 2.04 -7.05 -5.35
C LEU A 65 2.49 -8.48 -5.69
N ASP A 66 2.58 -8.80 -6.99
CA ASP A 66 3.03 -10.11 -7.46
C ASP A 66 4.47 -10.40 -7.03
N LEU A 67 5.36 -9.40 -7.14
CA LEU A 67 6.74 -9.47 -6.66
C LEU A 67 6.80 -9.70 -5.15
N PHE A 68 5.99 -8.97 -4.37
CA PHE A 68 5.93 -9.14 -2.92
C PHE A 68 5.53 -10.57 -2.53
N ILE A 69 4.48 -11.10 -3.15
CA ILE A 69 4.02 -12.48 -2.91
C ILE A 69 5.11 -13.48 -3.30
N LEU A 70 5.75 -13.30 -4.46
CA LEU A 70 6.80 -14.19 -4.94
C LEU A 70 8.01 -14.21 -4.00
N VAL A 71 8.45 -13.05 -3.52
CA VAL A 71 9.60 -12.94 -2.60
C VAL A 71 9.34 -13.70 -1.30
N GLU A 72 8.13 -13.59 -0.73
CA GLU A 72 7.80 -14.32 0.49
C GLU A 72 7.78 -15.83 0.28
N GLU A 73 7.27 -16.33 -0.85
CA GLU A 73 7.27 -17.76 -1.18
C GLU A 73 8.68 -18.30 -1.45
N VAL A 74 9.50 -17.56 -2.21
CA VAL A 74 10.91 -17.91 -2.47
C VAL A 74 11.72 -17.96 -1.17
N LYS A 75 11.43 -17.07 -0.21
CA LYS A 75 12.08 -17.07 1.10
C LYS A 75 11.74 -18.33 1.92
N GLN A 76 10.55 -18.89 1.78
CA GLN A 76 10.20 -20.16 2.43
C GLN A 76 10.94 -21.34 1.76
N VAL A 77 10.92 -21.39 0.43
CA VAL A 77 11.57 -22.46 -0.35
C VAL A 77 13.10 -22.44 -0.16
N SER A 78 13.73 -21.27 -0.21
CA SER A 78 15.20 -21.15 -0.12
C SER A 78 15.78 -21.56 1.23
N LYS A 79 14.98 -21.53 2.32
CA LYS A 79 15.38 -22.07 3.62
C LYS A 79 15.30 -23.59 3.71
N ALA A 80 14.41 -24.20 2.92
CA ALA A 80 14.13 -25.63 2.97
C ALA A 80 15.00 -26.45 2.00
N PHE A 81 15.50 -25.84 0.92
CA PHE A 81 16.19 -26.56 -0.15
C PHE A 81 17.60 -26.08 -0.42
N VAL A 82 18.44 -27.04 -0.82
CA VAL A 82 19.75 -26.81 -1.43
C VAL A 82 19.70 -27.34 -2.86
N VAL A 83 20.11 -26.52 -3.83
CA VAL A 83 20.10 -26.89 -5.26
C VAL A 83 21.49 -27.38 -5.66
N LEU A 84 21.56 -28.61 -6.17
CA LEU A 84 22.78 -29.21 -6.73
C LEU A 84 22.49 -29.81 -8.12
N PRO A 85 23.11 -29.29 -9.19
CA PRO A 85 22.99 -29.89 -10.53
C PRO A 85 23.59 -31.30 -10.56
N LYS A 86 22.85 -32.28 -11.09
CA LYS A 86 23.30 -33.69 -11.16
C LYS A 86 23.72 -34.13 -12.56
N ASN A 87 22.93 -33.81 -13.59
CA ASN A 87 23.18 -34.22 -14.98
C ASN A 87 23.10 -33.00 -15.89
N VAL A 88 24.25 -32.42 -16.24
CA VAL A 88 24.33 -31.26 -17.13
C VAL A 88 25.27 -31.57 -18.28
N ASN A 89 24.84 -31.26 -19.51
CA ASN A 89 25.68 -31.40 -20.70
C ASN A 89 26.80 -30.33 -20.71
N ALA A 90 27.83 -30.51 -21.54
CA ALA A 90 28.98 -29.61 -21.56
C ALA A 90 28.62 -28.15 -21.93
N GLU A 91 27.60 -27.98 -22.79
CA GLU A 91 27.12 -26.65 -23.21
C GLU A 91 26.44 -25.92 -22.05
N ASN A 92 25.50 -26.57 -21.35
CA ASN A 92 24.77 -25.95 -20.24
C ASN A 92 25.64 -25.83 -18.98
N ALA A 93 26.69 -26.64 -18.84
CA ALA A 93 27.60 -26.56 -17.69
C ALA A 93 28.26 -25.17 -17.57
N SER A 94 28.49 -24.50 -18.72
CA SER A 94 29.10 -23.16 -18.76
C SER A 94 28.22 -22.05 -18.17
N ILE A 95 26.89 -22.18 -18.26
CA ILE A 95 25.94 -21.16 -17.80
C ILE A 95 25.47 -21.38 -16.35
N LEU A 96 25.63 -22.59 -15.80
CA LEU A 96 25.18 -22.92 -14.43
C LEU A 96 25.69 -21.96 -13.35
N PRO A 97 26.97 -21.53 -13.33
CA PRO A 97 27.45 -20.63 -12.29
C PRO A 97 26.70 -19.30 -12.29
N VAL A 98 26.29 -18.83 -13.48
CA VAL A 98 25.50 -17.61 -13.64
C VAL A 98 24.06 -17.85 -13.19
N MET A 99 23.45 -18.97 -13.58
CA MET A 99 22.06 -19.29 -13.20
C MET A 99 21.86 -19.54 -11.70
N LEU A 100 22.88 -20.06 -11.02
CA LEU A 100 22.85 -20.37 -9.59
C LEU A 100 23.53 -19.29 -8.74
N ALA A 101 23.93 -18.17 -9.35
CA ALA A 101 24.55 -17.07 -8.63
C ALA A 101 23.55 -16.49 -7.62
N THR A 102 23.94 -16.49 -6.35
CA THR A 102 23.20 -15.88 -5.25
C THR A 102 23.76 -14.51 -4.85
N LYS A 103 24.88 -14.12 -5.48
CA LYS A 103 25.52 -12.84 -5.25
C LYS A 103 24.63 -11.70 -5.76
N LEU A 104 24.59 -10.60 -4.99
CA LEU A 104 23.85 -9.41 -5.37
C LEU A 104 24.45 -8.78 -6.64
N LEU A 105 23.62 -8.00 -7.35
CA LEU A 105 24.08 -7.19 -8.46
C LEU A 105 25.02 -6.07 -7.96
N PRO A 106 26.04 -5.65 -8.74
CA PRO A 106 27.02 -4.65 -8.29
C PRO A 106 26.40 -3.33 -7.79
N GLU A 107 25.34 -2.86 -8.43
CA GLU A 107 24.61 -1.66 -8.00
C GLU A 107 23.96 -1.86 -6.63
N MET A 108 23.34 -3.02 -6.40
CA MET A 108 22.74 -3.38 -5.11
C MET A 108 23.79 -3.60 -4.01
N GLU A 109 24.97 -4.13 -4.34
CA GLU A 109 26.08 -4.26 -3.39
C GLU A 109 26.56 -2.90 -2.91
N THR A 110 26.67 -1.95 -3.84
CA THR A 110 27.07 -0.58 -3.56
C THR A 110 26.04 0.10 -2.67
N ASP A 111 24.75 0.02 -3.01
CA ASP A 111 23.66 0.58 -2.20
C ASP A 111 23.59 -0.04 -0.80
N ASN A 112 23.77 -1.36 -0.70
CA ASN A 112 23.78 -2.04 0.59
C ASN A 112 24.94 -1.57 1.47
N LYS A 113 26.13 -1.41 0.89
CA LYS A 113 27.30 -0.88 1.60
C LYS A 113 27.05 0.55 2.09
N VAL A 114 26.54 1.43 1.24
CA VAL A 114 26.21 2.81 1.63
C VAL A 114 25.22 2.85 2.80
N LYS A 115 24.18 2.00 2.77
CA LYS A 115 23.20 1.91 3.86
C LYS A 115 23.80 1.37 5.16
N ILE A 116 24.68 0.38 5.07
CA ILE A 116 25.42 -0.16 6.23
C ILE A 116 26.31 0.94 6.83
N ASP A 117 27.09 1.63 5.99
CA ASP A 117 27.99 2.70 6.43
C ASP A 117 27.20 3.84 7.10
N GLN A 118 26.04 4.22 6.52
CA GLN A 118 25.15 5.23 7.10
C GLN A 118 24.55 4.78 8.44
N LEU A 119 24.16 3.52 8.58
CA LEU A 119 23.63 2.98 9.83
C LEU A 119 24.70 2.95 10.93
N LEU A 120 25.96 2.66 10.55
CA LEU A 120 27.08 2.56 11.46
C LEU A 120 27.71 3.90 11.81
N GLN A 121 27.49 4.95 11.02
CA GLN A 121 28.11 6.27 11.19
C GLN A 121 28.04 6.80 12.63
N ASP A 122 26.91 6.63 13.32
CA ASP A 122 26.69 7.12 14.68
C ASP A 122 27.25 6.22 15.79
N VAL A 123 27.52 4.95 15.46
CA VAL A 123 27.87 3.91 16.46
C VAL A 123 29.27 3.34 16.24
N GLN A 124 29.94 3.68 15.14
CA GLN A 124 31.27 3.17 14.77
C GLN A 124 32.35 3.40 15.82
N SER A 125 32.19 4.41 16.69
CA SER A 125 33.11 4.73 17.78
C SER A 125 32.97 3.82 19.00
N LEU A 126 31.88 3.04 19.10
CA LEU A 126 31.60 2.15 20.22
C LEU A 126 32.20 0.76 19.99
N PRO A 127 32.53 -0.01 21.05
CA PRO A 127 32.85 -1.42 20.92
C PRO A 127 31.73 -2.21 20.25
N VAL A 128 32.06 -3.23 19.45
CA VAL A 128 31.08 -4.04 18.69
C VAL A 128 29.88 -4.54 19.54
N PRO A 129 30.06 -5.03 20.78
CA PRO A 129 28.91 -5.41 21.62
C PRO A 129 27.96 -4.23 21.93
N MET A 130 28.51 -3.04 22.17
CA MET A 130 27.72 -1.83 22.42
C MET A 130 27.05 -1.31 21.14
N GLN A 131 27.68 -1.48 19.97
CA GLN A 131 27.03 -1.18 18.69
C GLN A 131 25.77 -2.02 18.51
N ILE A 132 25.87 -3.34 18.74
CA ILE A 132 24.76 -4.29 18.62
C ILE A 132 23.61 -3.90 19.54
N GLU A 133 23.88 -3.64 20.83
CA GLU A 133 22.83 -3.28 21.79
C GLU A 133 22.20 -1.92 21.47
N THR A 134 23.01 -0.94 21.04
CA THR A 134 22.50 0.38 20.61
C THR A 134 21.58 0.25 19.40
N LEU A 135 21.96 -0.55 18.39
CA LEU A 135 21.15 -0.77 17.20
C LEU A 135 19.87 -1.55 17.51
N LYS A 136 19.92 -2.58 18.36
CA LYS A 136 18.73 -3.31 18.81
C LYS A 136 17.73 -2.39 19.51
N GLU A 137 18.22 -1.51 20.38
CA GLU A 137 17.36 -0.56 21.10
C GLU A 137 16.73 0.46 20.13
N ARG A 138 17.50 0.97 19.15
CA ARG A 138 16.95 1.83 18.09
C ARG A 138 15.85 1.13 17.29
N ILE A 139 16.08 -0.13 16.89
CA ILE A 139 15.08 -0.95 16.17
C ILE A 139 13.81 -1.11 17.00
N ARG A 140 13.94 -1.43 18.29
CA ARG A 140 12.81 -1.59 19.21
C ARG A 140 11.96 -0.31 19.28
N LYS A 141 12.60 0.85 19.50
CA LYS A 141 11.91 2.15 19.58
C LYS A 141 11.18 2.51 18.29
N ILE A 142 11.79 2.24 17.14
CA ILE A 142 11.15 2.49 15.84
C ILE A 142 9.94 1.57 15.67
N ALA A 143 10.07 0.27 15.98
CA ALA A 143 8.97 -0.68 15.89
C ALA A 143 7.78 -0.28 16.78
N GLU A 144 8.04 0.10 18.03
CA GLU A 144 7.02 0.57 18.97
C GLU A 144 6.33 1.85 18.46
N ALA A 145 7.10 2.81 17.93
CA ALA A 145 6.54 4.03 17.34
C ALA A 145 5.65 3.72 16.12
N CYS A 146 6.05 2.79 15.25
CA CYS A 146 5.25 2.35 14.11
C CYS A 146 3.95 1.68 14.53
N GLU A 147 3.99 0.76 15.50
CA GLU A 147 2.80 0.08 16.02
C GLU A 147 1.82 1.08 16.68
N ASN A 148 2.34 2.01 17.47
CA ASN A 148 1.55 3.08 18.07
C ASN A 148 0.92 3.97 17.00
N ALA A 149 1.67 4.35 15.95
CA ALA A 149 1.14 5.13 14.85
C ALA A 149 0.02 4.39 14.09
N GLU A 150 0.19 3.09 13.85
CA GLU A 150 -0.83 2.26 13.21
C GLU A 150 -2.11 2.20 14.05
N LYS A 151 -1.99 2.02 15.37
CA LYS A 151 -3.12 2.02 16.29
C LYS A 151 -3.86 3.37 16.27
N VAL A 152 -3.14 4.48 16.38
CA VAL A 152 -3.73 5.83 16.33
C VAL A 152 -4.45 6.06 14.99
N MET A 153 -3.85 5.66 13.87
CA MET A 153 -4.51 5.75 12.56
C MET A 153 -5.75 4.88 12.48
N ALA A 154 -5.71 3.66 13.02
CA ALA A 154 -6.86 2.75 13.04
C ALA A 154 -8.01 3.31 13.89
N ASP A 155 -7.70 3.88 15.06
CA ASP A 155 -8.69 4.48 15.95
C ASP A 155 -9.27 5.77 15.36
N ALA A 156 -8.45 6.60 14.71
CA ALA A 156 -8.93 7.75 13.94
C ALA A 156 -9.88 7.31 12.82
N ARG A 157 -9.51 6.29 12.02
CA ARG A 157 -10.40 5.76 10.98
C ARG A 157 -11.73 5.28 11.54
N LYS A 158 -11.73 4.61 12.70
CA LYS A 158 -12.98 4.19 13.38
C LYS A 158 -13.79 5.40 13.83
N ALA A 159 -13.16 6.39 14.47
CA ALA A 159 -13.83 7.60 14.95
C ALA A 159 -14.51 8.38 13.82
N TYR A 160 -13.91 8.40 12.62
CA TYR A 160 -14.48 9.05 11.44
C TYR A 160 -15.35 8.13 10.56
N GLY A 161 -15.64 6.89 10.97
CA GLY A 161 -16.42 5.94 10.17
C GLY A 161 -15.74 5.48 8.87
N LEU A 162 -14.44 5.69 8.74
CA LEU A 162 -13.58 5.29 7.61
C LEU A 162 -12.92 3.91 7.84
N ALA A 163 -13.38 3.15 8.82
CA ALA A 163 -12.83 1.83 9.11
C ALA A 163 -13.05 0.91 7.89
N PRO A 164 -12.00 0.25 7.38
CA PRO A 164 -12.15 -0.69 6.28
C PRO A 164 -13.10 -1.81 6.71
N GLN A 165 -14.25 -1.90 6.04
CA GLN A 165 -15.23 -2.95 6.27
C GLN A 165 -14.53 -4.29 6.01
N ARG A 166 -14.59 -5.22 6.97
CA ARG A 166 -13.93 -6.52 6.87
C ARG A 166 -14.33 -7.20 5.55
N GLY A 167 -13.37 -7.37 4.63
CA GLY A 167 -13.53 -8.29 3.50
C GLY A 167 -13.06 -7.83 2.12
N CYS A 168 -12.54 -6.61 1.90
CA CYS A 168 -12.03 -6.25 0.56
C CYS A 168 -10.98 -5.13 0.57
N PRO A 169 -9.93 -5.17 -0.27
CA PRO A 169 -8.97 -4.07 -0.39
C PRO A 169 -9.60 -2.95 -1.23
N SER A 170 -10.23 -1.97 -0.57
CA SER A 170 -10.87 -0.84 -1.27
C SER A 170 -9.84 0.22 -1.67
N MET A 171 -9.71 0.43 -2.97
CA MET A 171 -8.92 1.49 -3.64
C MET A 171 -9.82 2.47 -4.39
N LEU A 172 -11.05 2.69 -3.93
CA LEU A 172 -11.98 3.67 -4.52
C LEU A 172 -12.73 4.44 -3.43
N PRO A 173 -13.13 5.69 -3.71
CA PRO A 173 -13.72 6.59 -2.72
C PRO A 173 -15.04 6.03 -2.20
N THR A 174 -15.19 6.22 -0.90
CA THR A 174 -16.31 5.90 -0.03
C THR A 174 -17.65 6.07 -0.74
N THR A 175 -18.33 4.97 -1.07
CA THR A 175 -19.75 5.03 -1.37
C THR A 175 -20.46 5.39 -0.07
N MET A 176 -20.95 6.63 0.01
CA MET A 176 -21.80 7.14 1.08
C MET A 176 -22.86 6.10 1.45
N ASP A 177 -23.06 5.88 2.76
CA ASP A 177 -24.03 4.90 3.27
C ASP A 177 -25.41 5.13 2.62
N ARG A 178 -26.00 4.05 2.08
CA ARG A 178 -27.25 4.09 1.32
C ARG A 178 -28.40 4.68 2.15
N ALA A 179 -28.35 4.50 3.47
CA ALA A 179 -29.32 5.11 4.40
C ALA A 179 -29.11 6.64 4.54
N GLN A 180 -27.87 7.12 4.53
CA GLN A 180 -27.57 8.56 4.54
C GLN A 180 -27.92 9.21 3.19
N ALA A 181 -27.62 8.52 2.08
CA ALA A 181 -27.99 8.96 0.74
C ALA A 181 -29.52 9.09 0.57
N ALA A 182 -30.28 8.14 1.11
CA ALA A 182 -31.75 8.18 1.08
C ALA A 182 -32.31 9.36 1.90
N LYS A 183 -31.76 9.62 3.10
CA LYS A 183 -32.16 10.78 3.92
C LYS A 183 -31.87 12.11 3.23
N ILE A 184 -30.72 12.24 2.58
CA ILE A 184 -30.35 13.45 1.84
C ILE A 184 -31.29 13.66 0.64
N LEU A 185 -31.61 12.59 -0.09
CA LEU A 185 -32.55 12.66 -1.21
C LEU A 185 -33.97 13.04 -0.75
N GLU A 186 -34.41 12.51 0.40
CA GLU A 186 -35.71 12.83 0.99
C GLU A 186 -35.77 14.29 1.45
N GLN A 187 -34.70 14.80 2.08
CA GLN A 187 -34.56 16.21 2.43
C GLN A 187 -34.53 17.12 1.19
N GLU A 188 -33.82 16.73 0.13
CA GLU A 188 -33.80 17.48 -1.13
C GLU A 188 -35.19 17.53 -1.77
N ASN A 189 -35.93 16.42 -1.75
CA ASN A 189 -37.27 16.35 -2.31
C ASN A 189 -38.26 17.22 -1.52
N MET A 190 -38.16 17.24 -0.19
CA MET A 190 -38.93 18.17 0.65
C MET A 190 -38.59 19.63 0.35
N LEU A 191 -37.31 19.96 0.17
CA LEU A 191 -36.88 21.32 -0.18
C LEU A 191 -37.38 21.73 -1.58
N ARG A 192 -37.33 20.84 -2.57
CA ARG A 192 -37.91 21.10 -3.90
C ARG A 192 -39.42 21.27 -3.85
N ALA A 193 -40.13 20.46 -3.06
CA ALA A 193 -41.58 20.59 -2.89
C ALA A 193 -41.94 21.95 -2.26
N ALA A 194 -41.21 22.38 -1.23
CA ALA A 194 -41.39 23.69 -0.60
C ALA A 194 -41.03 24.88 -1.50
N VAL A 195 -40.10 24.69 -2.45
CA VAL A 195 -39.75 25.72 -3.45
C VAL A 195 -40.77 25.79 -4.58
N ASN A 196 -41.37 24.66 -4.98
CA ASN A 196 -42.44 24.61 -5.99
C ASN A 196 -43.78 25.14 -5.46
N GLU A 197 -44.10 24.95 -4.18
CA GLU A 197 -45.18 25.63 -3.43
C GLU A 197 -44.74 27.05 -3.06
N GLY A 198 -44.36 27.83 -4.07
CA GLY A 198 -43.53 29.03 -3.96
C GLY A 198 -43.84 29.98 -2.80
N LEU A 199 -42.77 30.67 -2.34
CA LEU A 199 -42.67 31.80 -1.40
C LEU A 199 -43.79 32.88 -1.44
N ARG A 200 -45.05 32.49 -1.31
CA ARG A 200 -46.22 33.35 -1.13
C ARG A 200 -47.02 32.85 0.05
N LEU A 201 -46.54 33.19 1.25
CA LEU A 201 -47.34 33.11 2.46
C LEU A 201 -48.49 34.14 2.37
N PRO A 202 -49.76 33.74 2.59
CA PRO A 202 -50.87 34.66 2.81
C PRO A 202 -50.55 35.64 3.96
N PRO A 203 -51.00 36.90 3.90
CA PRO A 203 -50.61 37.93 4.87
C PRO A 203 -50.96 37.58 6.34
N ASP A 204 -51.91 36.68 6.57
CA ASP A 204 -52.38 36.28 7.90
C ASP A 204 -51.51 35.22 8.61
N GLN A 205 -50.50 34.63 7.94
CA GLN A 205 -49.60 33.62 8.52
C GLN A 205 -48.15 34.10 8.70
N ARG A 206 -47.90 35.41 8.63
CA ARG A 206 -46.58 35.98 8.89
C ARG A 206 -46.24 35.95 10.39
N GLN A 207 -45.73 34.83 10.88
CA GLN A 207 -45.03 34.79 12.16
C GLN A 207 -43.56 35.14 11.95
N ILE A 208 -43.18 36.33 12.42
CA ILE A 208 -41.77 36.72 12.54
C ILE A 208 -41.19 35.88 13.67
N THR A 209 -40.47 34.81 13.34
CA THR A 209 -39.61 34.13 14.30
C THR A 209 -38.40 35.01 14.58
N THR A 210 -38.49 35.82 15.63
CA THR A 210 -37.41 36.71 16.10
C THR A 210 -36.23 35.95 16.74
N ALA A 211 -36.28 34.61 16.76
CA ALA A 211 -35.20 33.80 17.33
C ALA A 211 -34.24 33.37 16.22
N LEU A 212 -33.05 33.97 16.22
CA LEU A 212 -31.93 33.54 15.39
C LEU A 212 -31.49 32.13 15.85
N PRO A 213 -31.21 31.19 14.93
CA PRO A 213 -30.68 29.88 15.29
C PRO A 213 -29.41 30.02 16.15
N PRO A 214 -29.24 29.19 17.20
CA PRO A 214 -28.20 29.39 18.22
C PRO A 214 -26.76 29.36 17.69
N HIS A 215 -26.53 28.80 16.49
CA HIS A 215 -25.21 28.76 15.84
C HIS A 215 -24.88 30.01 15.00
N MET A 216 -25.82 30.96 14.87
CA MET A 216 -25.64 32.19 14.08
C MET A 216 -25.40 33.44 14.93
N VAL A 217 -25.39 33.31 16.26
CA VAL A 217 -25.23 34.43 17.19
C VAL A 217 -23.82 35.04 17.11
N ASP A 218 -22.80 34.23 16.85
CA ASP A 218 -21.39 34.67 16.80
C ASP A 218 -21.01 35.42 15.51
N ALA A 219 -21.83 35.33 14.46
CA ALA A 219 -21.53 35.98 13.17
C ALA A 219 -21.76 37.51 13.19
N LEU A 220 -22.43 38.05 14.22
CA LEU A 220 -22.78 39.47 14.30
C LEU A 220 -21.77 40.33 15.08
N PHE A 221 -20.90 39.75 15.91
CA PHE A 221 -19.98 40.52 16.76
C PHE A 221 -18.67 40.95 16.09
N VAL A 222 -18.45 40.60 14.82
CA VAL A 222 -17.17 40.87 14.13
C VAL A 222 -17.14 42.21 13.37
N ASN A 223 -18.24 42.97 13.27
CA ASN A 223 -18.30 44.12 12.35
C ASN A 223 -18.79 45.45 12.93
N ASP A 224 -18.46 45.79 14.18
CA ASP A 224 -18.67 47.15 14.71
C ASP A 224 -17.46 47.72 15.47
N ALA A 225 -16.31 47.78 14.78
CA ALA A 225 -15.16 48.58 15.20
C ALA A 225 -14.43 49.12 13.97
N GLY A 226 -14.92 50.21 13.38
CA GLY A 226 -14.18 50.87 12.30
C GLY A 226 -14.94 51.90 11.49
N ARG A 227 -15.63 52.87 12.11
CA ARG A 227 -16.04 54.09 11.41
C ARG A 227 -16.21 55.28 12.36
N GLU A 228 -15.09 55.78 12.90
CA GLU A 228 -15.08 57.15 13.42
C GLU A 228 -14.88 58.13 12.27
N VAL A 229 -15.95 58.89 12.02
CA VAL A 229 -15.95 60.17 11.30
C VAL A 229 -15.63 61.26 12.33
N ASN A 230 -14.74 62.19 12.00
CA ASN A 230 -14.70 63.49 12.67
C ASN A 230 -14.43 64.61 11.65
N PRO A 231 -14.86 65.86 11.94
CA PRO A 231 -15.37 66.79 10.95
C PRO A 231 -14.47 68.01 10.73
N THR A 232 -14.87 68.78 9.71
CA THR A 232 -14.39 70.05 9.19
C THR A 232 -13.90 71.11 10.20
N SER A 233 -12.74 71.70 9.89
CA SER A 233 -12.50 73.16 9.81
C SER A 233 -11.39 73.43 8.80
#